data_AF-A0A2P6TVS2-F1
#
_entry.id   AF-A0A2P6TVS2-F1
#
_cell.length_a   1.000
_cell.length_b   1.000
_cell.length_c   1.000
_cell.angle_alpha   90.00
_cell.angle_beta   90.00
_cell.angle_gamma   90.00
#
_symmetry.space_group_name_H-M   'P 1'
#
loop_
_entity.id
_entity.type
_entity.pdbx_description
1 polymer ?
#
loop_
_entity_poly.entity_id
_entity_poly.type
_entity_poly.pdbx_seq_one_letter_code
_entity_poly.pdbx_strand_id
1 'polypeptide(L)'
;MGTQGGASALRAHSRFFDHLVDLVPAKYYLDSGEDKVNLKYLKKSARDEAKAAFKQQYKAAKRAKLDPEQAKGTVQLQREAAERAKERQQNGAAHSDSEEEDGDSGEDSGSEGEGRAQQHQQAQRGEQQQGAVGRLAIPKGKPPSREELQQRLQAKLEEMRKARKAEEQQQKARDAKQWRDKSLQEGRRKVARGALHQPKAAGSKPSLAAGAAPGGAQQPQKGQAQGQQGQQQQGQQQQQGGGKGGKRQREEEGGLTFNKLDFGTEPRHQKKRQRKQSKQQLLEAAQAKQSAAAELAGSADGKAQLAKEAWGAALQRAKGDKVLDDPRLLKRSLKKEAKLKAKKAQVWQERLKAQSEQQQAKQQKRRDNIDTRIKAKQDKKKQKRENKLLRAGFEGRKQGFIDTPKRPATGGQ
;
A
#
# COMPACT_ATOMS: atom_id res chain seq x y z
N MET A 1 -57.69 -49.48 7.53
CA MET A 1 -56.24 -49.15 7.50
C MET A 1 -55.86 -48.39 6.21
N GLY A 2 -56.53 -47.28 5.87
CA GLY A 2 -56.37 -46.62 4.56
C GLY A 2 -55.71 -45.23 4.56
N THR A 3 -55.42 -44.63 5.71
CA THR A 3 -55.00 -43.22 5.80
C THR A 3 -53.48 -43.00 5.88
N GLN A 4 -52.68 -44.06 6.01
CA GLN A 4 -51.23 -43.93 6.20
C GLN A 4 -50.45 -43.62 4.91
N GLY A 5 -50.96 -44.03 3.74
CA GLY A 5 -50.30 -43.80 2.45
C GLY A 5 -50.33 -42.34 1.97
N GLY A 6 -51.43 -41.62 2.24
CA GLY A 6 -51.51 -40.19 1.93
C GLY A 6 -50.57 -39.34 2.78
N ALA A 7 -50.46 -39.66 4.07
CA ALA A 7 -49.57 -38.94 4.99
C ALA A 7 -48.08 -39.18 4.70
N SER A 8 -47.69 -40.37 4.20
CA SER A 8 -46.30 -40.62 3.78
C SER A 8 -45.94 -39.86 2.49
N ALA A 9 -46.85 -39.81 1.51
CA ALA A 9 -46.66 -39.03 0.28
C ALA A 9 -46.52 -37.52 0.56
N LEU A 10 -47.38 -36.97 1.41
CA LEU A 10 -47.31 -35.56 1.81
C LEU A 10 -45.98 -35.23 2.52
N ARG A 11 -45.50 -36.14 3.38
CA ARG A 11 -44.18 -35.98 4.04
C ARG A 11 -43.01 -36.06 3.05
N ALA A 12 -43.10 -36.91 2.03
CA ALA A 12 -42.08 -37.00 0.98
C ALA A 12 -42.04 -35.72 0.14
N HIS A 13 -43.20 -35.16 -0.22
CA HIS A 13 -43.30 -33.91 -0.95
C HIS A 13 -42.78 -32.73 -0.13
N SER A 14 -43.13 -32.67 1.17
CA SER A 14 -42.58 -31.65 2.09
C SER A 14 -41.05 -31.70 2.13
N ARG A 15 -40.46 -32.90 2.24
CA ARG A 15 -39.00 -33.07 2.21
C ARG A 15 -38.39 -32.61 0.88
N PHE A 16 -39.03 -32.91 -0.24
CA PHE A 16 -38.58 -32.47 -1.56
C PHE A 16 -38.57 -30.93 -1.68
N PHE A 17 -39.62 -30.26 -1.22
CA PHE A 17 -39.67 -28.80 -1.19
C PHE A 17 -38.63 -28.20 -0.22
N ASP A 18 -38.44 -28.81 0.96
CA ASP A 18 -37.39 -28.39 1.89
C ASP A 18 -35.99 -28.46 1.24
N HIS A 19 -35.70 -29.53 0.50
CA HIS A 19 -34.45 -29.66 -0.26
C HIS A 19 -34.31 -28.62 -1.38
N LEU A 20 -35.40 -28.26 -2.06
CA LEU A 20 -35.36 -27.20 -3.08
C LEU A 20 -35.05 -25.83 -2.47
N VAL A 21 -35.61 -25.53 -1.31
CA VAL A 21 -35.35 -24.28 -0.60
C VAL A 21 -33.90 -24.23 -0.11
N ASP A 22 -33.36 -25.35 0.35
CA ASP A 22 -31.96 -25.48 0.79
C ASP A 22 -30.91 -25.24 -0.31
N LEU A 23 -31.27 -25.43 -1.59
CA LEU A 23 -30.38 -25.13 -2.72
C LEU A 23 -30.17 -23.61 -2.91
N VAL A 24 -31.10 -22.78 -2.43
CA VAL A 24 -31.03 -21.33 -2.59
C VAL A 24 -30.43 -20.71 -1.32
N PRO A 25 -29.31 -19.96 -1.40
CA PRO A 25 -28.66 -19.43 -0.21
C PRO A 25 -29.59 -18.62 0.70
N ALA A 26 -29.57 -18.93 2.00
CA ALA A 26 -30.42 -18.29 3.01
C ALA A 26 -30.36 -16.75 3.02
N LYS A 27 -29.24 -16.17 2.58
CA LYS A 27 -29.01 -14.72 2.46
C LYS A 27 -30.10 -13.98 1.67
N TYR A 28 -30.79 -14.64 0.73
CA TYR A 28 -31.81 -13.99 -0.09
C TYR A 28 -33.20 -13.97 0.56
N TYR A 29 -33.43 -14.79 1.59
CA TYR A 29 -34.72 -14.91 2.28
C TYR A 29 -34.67 -14.43 3.73
N LEU A 30 -33.50 -14.50 4.36
CA LEU A 30 -33.28 -14.05 5.73
C LEU A 30 -32.42 -12.80 5.70
N ASP A 31 -33.00 -11.69 6.17
CA ASP A 31 -32.23 -10.51 6.47
C ASP A 31 -31.27 -10.85 7.61
N SER A 32 -29.97 -10.73 7.36
CA SER A 32 -28.93 -11.19 8.30
C SER A 32 -28.97 -10.49 9.67
N GLY A 33 -29.84 -9.48 9.87
CA GLY A 33 -29.92 -8.68 11.09
C GLY A 33 -28.62 -7.96 11.45
N GLU A 34 -27.63 -7.98 10.56
CA GLU A 34 -26.35 -7.30 10.72
C GLU A 34 -26.52 -5.86 10.25
N ASP A 35 -27.01 -5.00 11.14
CA ASP A 35 -27.00 -3.56 10.91
C ASP A 35 -25.56 -3.13 10.60
N LYS A 36 -25.37 -2.64 9.37
CA LYS A 36 -24.04 -2.21 8.90
C LYS A 36 -23.64 -0.97 9.68
N VAL A 37 -22.95 -1.17 10.80
CA VAL A 37 -22.47 -0.08 11.65
C VAL A 37 -21.53 0.80 10.83
N ASN A 38 -21.92 2.06 10.59
CA ASN A 38 -21.10 2.99 9.84
C ASN A 38 -19.93 3.48 10.71
N LEU A 39 -18.80 2.78 10.63
CA LEU A 39 -17.57 3.06 11.38
C LEU A 39 -17.05 4.50 11.23
N LYS A 40 -17.49 5.25 10.22
CA LYS A 40 -17.09 6.64 9.96
C LYS A 40 -17.52 7.60 11.07
N TYR A 41 -18.68 7.38 11.68
CA TYR A 41 -19.28 8.30 12.66
C TYR A 41 -19.00 7.91 14.11
N LEU A 42 -18.35 6.76 14.36
CA LEU A 42 -17.93 6.36 15.70
C LEU A 42 -16.69 7.13 16.16
N LYS A 43 -16.65 7.44 17.47
CA LYS A 43 -15.45 7.94 18.19
C LYS A 43 -14.29 6.96 18.00
N LYS A 44 -13.04 7.45 18.04
CA LYS A 44 -11.86 6.66 17.66
C LYS A 44 -11.68 5.36 18.47
N SER A 45 -11.89 5.40 19.78
CA SER A 45 -11.85 4.20 20.66
C SER A 45 -12.90 3.18 20.24
N ALA A 46 -14.16 3.58 20.19
CA ALA A 46 -15.28 2.74 19.77
C ALA A 46 -15.09 2.17 18.35
N ARG A 47 -14.44 2.91 17.44
CA ARG A 47 -14.11 2.43 16.08
C ARG A 47 -13.06 1.33 16.10
N ASP A 48 -12.03 1.46 16.92
CA ASP A 48 -10.96 0.47 17.02
C ASP A 48 -11.45 -0.80 17.71
N GLU A 49 -12.32 -0.66 18.72
CA GLU A 49 -13.05 -1.75 19.37
C GLU A 49 -14.01 -2.45 18.40
N ALA A 50 -14.84 -1.71 17.66
CA ALA A 50 -15.74 -2.29 16.65
C ALA A 50 -14.98 -3.04 15.56
N LYS A 51 -13.80 -2.55 15.14
CA LYS A 51 -12.92 -3.27 14.21
C LYS A 51 -12.32 -4.54 14.81
N ALA A 52 -11.98 -4.52 16.10
CA ALA A 52 -11.48 -5.71 16.80
C ALA A 52 -12.59 -6.76 16.92
N ALA A 53 -13.79 -6.33 17.32
CA ALA A 53 -14.99 -7.17 17.38
C ALA A 53 -15.32 -7.77 16.01
N PHE A 54 -15.34 -6.96 14.93
CA PHE A 54 -15.58 -7.46 13.58
C PHE A 54 -14.55 -8.52 13.15
N LYS A 55 -13.26 -8.34 13.49
CA LYS A 55 -12.24 -9.35 13.21
C LYS A 55 -12.42 -10.63 14.02
N GLN A 56 -12.86 -10.53 15.28
CA GLN A 56 -13.16 -11.69 16.12
C GLN A 56 -14.38 -12.44 15.60
N GLN A 57 -15.47 -11.72 15.30
CA GLN A 57 -16.69 -12.27 14.70
C GLN A 57 -16.40 -12.93 13.35
N TYR A 58 -15.59 -12.30 12.48
CA TYR A 58 -15.18 -12.90 11.21
C TYR A 58 -14.41 -14.21 11.42
N LYS A 59 -13.50 -14.28 12.39
CA LYS A 59 -12.77 -15.51 12.72
C LYS A 59 -13.70 -16.58 13.31
N ALA A 60 -14.63 -16.19 14.17
CA ALA A 60 -15.61 -17.10 14.77
C ALA A 60 -16.54 -17.67 13.69
N ALA A 61 -17.11 -16.84 12.82
CA ALA A 61 -17.94 -17.28 11.70
C ALA A 61 -17.18 -18.20 10.72
N LYS A 62 -15.87 -17.98 10.51
CA LYS A 62 -15.05 -18.88 9.72
C LYS A 62 -14.82 -20.24 10.39
N ARG A 63 -14.73 -20.29 11.71
CA ARG A 63 -14.65 -21.54 12.47
C ARG A 63 -15.99 -22.28 12.46
N ALA A 64 -17.07 -21.58 12.80
CA ALA A 64 -18.43 -22.13 12.77
C ALA A 64 -18.82 -22.66 11.38
N LYS A 65 -18.34 -22.03 10.30
CA LYS A 65 -18.55 -22.53 8.93
C LYS A 65 -17.84 -23.87 8.64
N LEU A 66 -16.79 -24.19 9.39
CA LEU A 66 -16.00 -25.42 9.24
C LEU A 66 -16.45 -26.53 10.21
N ASP A 67 -17.36 -26.23 11.14
CA ASP A 67 -17.87 -27.21 12.10
C ASP A 67 -19.10 -27.92 11.50
N PRO A 68 -19.07 -29.24 11.26
CA PRO A 68 -20.16 -29.97 10.59
C PRO A 68 -21.46 -29.98 11.43
N GLU A 69 -21.36 -29.85 12.74
CA GLU A 69 -22.51 -29.75 13.65
C GLU A 69 -23.22 -28.39 13.59
N GLN A 70 -22.52 -27.33 13.14
CA GLN A 70 -23.06 -25.97 13.03
C GLN A 70 -23.62 -25.68 11.62
N ALA A 71 -23.49 -26.61 10.67
CA ALA A 71 -23.97 -26.45 9.30
C ALA A 71 -25.51 -26.58 9.23
N LYS A 72 -26.21 -25.46 9.43
CA LYS A 72 -27.67 -25.38 9.35
C LYS A 72 -28.15 -25.17 7.90
N GLY A 73 -29.21 -25.88 7.53
CA GLY A 73 -29.94 -25.67 6.27
C GLY A 73 -30.71 -24.34 6.26
N THR A 74 -31.18 -23.91 5.09
CA THR A 74 -31.92 -22.65 4.97
C THR A 74 -33.29 -22.71 5.66
N VAL A 75 -33.97 -23.85 5.56
CA VAL A 75 -35.24 -24.09 6.25
C VAL A 75 -35.03 -24.11 7.77
N GLN A 76 -33.92 -24.66 8.24
CA GLN A 76 -33.57 -24.66 9.67
C GLN A 76 -33.29 -23.23 10.16
N LEU A 77 -32.56 -22.43 9.38
CA LEU A 77 -32.33 -21.01 9.69
C LEU A 77 -33.63 -20.20 9.67
N GLN A 78 -34.58 -20.51 8.78
CA GLN A 78 -35.91 -19.88 8.77
C GLN A 78 -36.72 -20.26 10.02
N ARG A 79 -36.69 -21.52 10.45
CA ARG A 79 -37.33 -21.98 11.69
C ARG A 79 -36.71 -21.32 12.91
N GLU A 80 -35.38 -21.26 13.00
CA GLU A 80 -34.65 -20.58 14.08
C GLU A 80 -34.94 -19.07 14.09
N ALA A 81 -35.02 -18.43 12.93
CA ALA A 81 -35.39 -17.01 12.84
C ALA A 81 -36.83 -16.77 13.30
N ALA A 82 -37.76 -17.67 12.94
CA ALA A 82 -39.16 -17.61 13.38
C ALA A 82 -39.30 -17.90 14.88
N GLU A 83 -38.55 -18.86 15.42
CA GLU A 83 -38.47 -19.14 16.87
C GLU A 83 -37.89 -17.94 17.62
N ARG A 84 -36.77 -17.38 17.15
CA ARG A 84 -36.18 -16.17 17.72
C ARG A 84 -37.13 -14.97 17.65
N ALA A 85 -37.93 -14.86 16.59
CA ALA A 85 -38.97 -13.83 16.49
C ALA A 85 -40.12 -14.07 17.49
N LYS A 86 -40.56 -15.33 17.66
CA LYS A 86 -41.55 -15.71 18.68
C LYS A 86 -41.03 -15.49 20.10
N GLU A 87 -39.78 -15.85 20.39
CA GLU A 87 -39.11 -15.58 21.67
C GLU A 87 -38.99 -14.08 21.93
N ARG A 88 -38.66 -13.27 20.91
CA ARG A 88 -38.68 -11.82 21.02
C ARG A 88 -40.08 -11.26 21.28
N GLN A 89 -41.12 -11.87 20.71
CA GLN A 89 -42.52 -11.49 20.98
C GLN A 89 -42.99 -11.95 22.37
N GLN A 90 -42.56 -13.12 22.85
CA GLN A 90 -42.88 -13.63 24.18
C GLN A 90 -42.12 -12.85 25.27
N ASN A 91 -40.84 -12.56 25.06
CA ASN A 91 -40.04 -11.72 25.96
C ASN A 91 -40.40 -10.23 25.84
N GLY A 92 -40.93 -9.79 24.70
CA GLY A 92 -41.49 -8.46 24.51
C GLY A 92 -42.91 -8.30 25.08
N ALA A 93 -43.65 -9.40 25.26
CA ALA A 93 -44.95 -9.41 25.94
C ALA A 93 -44.83 -9.45 27.48
N ALA A 94 -43.62 -9.64 28.02
CA ALA A 94 -43.34 -9.55 29.46
C ALA A 94 -42.97 -8.12 29.93
N HIS A 95 -43.01 -7.12 29.04
CA HIS A 95 -42.86 -5.71 29.41
C HIS A 95 -43.94 -4.86 28.75
N SER A 96 -45.16 -5.08 29.22
CA SER A 96 -46.31 -4.21 29.03
C SER A 96 -47.08 -4.20 30.35
N ASP A 97 -46.59 -3.42 31.32
CA ASP A 97 -47.42 -2.89 32.40
C ASP A 97 -47.18 -1.39 32.51
N SER A 98 -48.20 -0.68 32.02
CA SER A 98 -48.83 0.57 32.46
C SER A 98 -48.35 1.21 33.77
N GLU A 99 -48.51 2.55 33.81
CA GLU A 99 -48.50 3.54 34.92
C GLU A 99 -47.44 4.63 34.68
N GLU A 100 -47.80 5.71 33.97
CA GLU A 100 -48.47 6.96 34.45
C GLU A 100 -47.58 7.86 35.33
N GLU A 101 -47.43 9.09 34.83
CA GLU A 101 -47.26 10.38 35.51
C GLU A 101 -46.25 10.53 36.67
N ASP A 102 -45.24 11.39 36.46
CA ASP A 102 -45.24 12.64 37.23
C ASP A 102 -44.48 13.75 36.50
N GLY A 103 -45.10 14.92 36.46
CA GLY A 103 -44.52 16.16 35.98
C GLY A 103 -43.92 16.93 37.15
N ASP A 104 -42.75 17.53 36.94
CA ASP A 104 -42.30 18.63 37.79
C ASP A 104 -41.80 19.79 36.93
N SER A 105 -42.57 20.86 37.00
CA SER A 105 -42.37 22.18 36.43
C SER A 105 -41.56 23.03 37.40
N GLY A 106 -40.41 23.53 36.96
CA GLY A 106 -39.68 24.60 37.62
C GLY A 106 -39.34 25.72 36.65
N GLU A 107 -40.29 26.64 36.45
CA GLU A 107 -40.04 27.96 35.89
C GLU A 107 -39.39 28.84 36.97
N ASP A 108 -38.23 29.44 36.68
CA ASP A 108 -37.79 30.67 37.36
C ASP A 108 -37.07 31.61 36.36
N SER A 109 -37.79 32.69 36.08
CA SER A 109 -37.37 34.09 36.04
C SER A 109 -36.27 34.54 35.07
N GLY A 110 -36.69 35.48 34.20
CA GLY A 110 -35.83 36.19 33.26
C GLY A 110 -34.97 37.27 33.90
N SER A 111 -33.86 37.57 33.24
CA SER A 111 -33.12 38.82 33.36
C SER A 111 -32.45 39.14 32.02
N GLU A 112 -32.65 40.39 31.60
CA GLU A 112 -32.34 40.97 30.30
C GLU A 112 -30.82 41.15 30.07
N GLY A 113 -30.40 41.18 28.80
CA GLY A 113 -29.02 41.52 28.45
C GLY A 113 -28.68 41.27 26.98
N GLU A 114 -28.94 42.28 26.16
CA GLU A 114 -28.66 42.46 24.74
C GLU A 114 -27.36 41.83 24.17
N GLY A 115 -27.38 41.44 22.89
CA GLY A 115 -26.18 41.57 22.06
C GLY A 115 -25.88 40.50 21.01
N ARG A 116 -26.59 40.60 19.88
CA ARG A 116 -26.02 40.48 18.52
C ARG A 116 -25.64 39.09 17.98
N ALA A 117 -26.60 38.59 17.21
CA ALA A 117 -26.46 37.65 16.10
C ALA A 117 -25.26 37.94 15.18
N GLN A 118 -24.54 36.88 14.79
CA GLN A 118 -24.04 36.65 13.43
C GLN A 118 -23.52 35.21 13.25
N GLN A 119 -23.84 34.63 12.10
CA GLN A 119 -23.34 33.38 11.50
C GLN A 119 -23.87 32.04 12.03
N HIS A 120 -25.04 31.65 11.52
CA HIS A 120 -25.25 30.32 10.94
C HIS A 120 -26.50 30.36 10.06
N GLN A 121 -26.32 30.18 8.74
CA GLN A 121 -27.22 29.42 7.87
C GLN A 121 -26.69 29.53 6.44
N GLN A 122 -25.86 28.56 6.06
CA GLN A 122 -25.57 28.26 4.67
C GLN A 122 -25.69 26.76 4.50
N ALA A 123 -26.79 26.34 3.88
CA ALA A 123 -27.05 25.09 3.16
C ALA A 123 -28.46 24.57 3.47
N GLN A 124 -29.43 24.96 2.63
CA GLN A 124 -30.43 24.07 2.01
C GLN A 124 -31.53 24.93 1.37
N ARG A 125 -31.43 25.13 0.05
CA ARG A 125 -32.58 25.27 -0.85
C ARG A 125 -32.06 25.17 -2.29
N GLY A 126 -31.82 23.93 -2.71
CA GLY A 126 -31.79 23.57 -4.11
C GLY A 126 -33.19 23.09 -4.51
N GLU A 127 -33.53 23.35 -5.76
CA GLU A 127 -34.70 22.84 -6.48
C GLU A 127 -36.03 23.53 -6.18
N GLN A 128 -36.22 24.67 -6.86
CA GLN A 128 -37.41 24.94 -7.68
C GLN A 128 -37.26 26.34 -8.27
N GLN A 129 -36.95 26.40 -9.56
CA GLN A 129 -37.35 27.47 -10.51
C GLN A 129 -36.69 27.18 -11.86
N GLN A 130 -37.31 26.29 -12.62
CA GLN A 130 -37.34 26.44 -14.07
C GLN A 130 -38.37 27.53 -14.36
N GLY A 131 -38.00 28.53 -15.15
CA GLY A 131 -38.93 29.56 -15.62
C GLY A 131 -38.54 31.00 -15.28
N ALA A 132 -37.43 31.47 -15.84
CA ALA A 132 -37.26 32.86 -16.27
C ALA A 132 -35.88 32.98 -16.95
N VAL A 133 -35.86 32.97 -18.28
CA VAL A 133 -34.71 33.46 -19.05
C VAL A 133 -34.61 34.97 -18.83
N GLY A 134 -33.95 35.32 -17.73
CA GLY A 134 -33.68 36.69 -17.30
C GLY A 134 -32.73 37.38 -18.27
N ARG A 135 -33.31 38.23 -19.11
CA ARG A 135 -32.82 39.52 -19.61
C ARG A 135 -31.34 39.82 -19.27
N LEU A 136 -30.49 39.79 -20.29
CA LEU A 136 -29.12 40.29 -20.22
C LEU A 136 -29.14 41.76 -19.75
N ALA A 137 -28.64 42.00 -18.54
CA ALA A 137 -28.44 43.34 -18.02
C ALA A 137 -27.25 43.98 -18.75
N ILE A 138 -27.55 44.81 -19.76
CA ILE A 138 -26.57 45.66 -20.42
C ILE A 138 -26.24 46.81 -19.46
N PRO A 139 -24.99 46.97 -19.01
CA PRO A 139 -24.62 48.09 -18.15
C PRO A 139 -24.82 49.40 -18.93
N LYS A 140 -25.65 50.30 -18.39
CA LYS A 140 -25.84 51.65 -18.93
C LYS A 140 -24.61 52.50 -18.63
N GLY A 141 -23.62 52.45 -19.50
CA GLY A 141 -22.39 53.26 -19.46
C GLY A 141 -21.69 53.19 -20.81
N LYS A 142 -20.79 54.15 -21.09
CA LYS A 142 -19.99 54.16 -22.33
C LYS A 142 -19.28 52.81 -22.48
N PRO A 143 -19.38 52.13 -23.64
CA PRO A 143 -18.75 50.83 -23.82
C PRO A 143 -17.23 51.00 -23.67
N PRO A 144 -16.55 50.14 -22.89
CA PRO A 144 -15.10 50.20 -22.74
C PRO A 144 -14.44 50.09 -24.12
N SER A 145 -13.37 50.84 -24.33
CA SER A 145 -12.68 50.86 -25.62
C SER A 145 -12.17 49.45 -25.98
N ARG A 146 -12.01 49.16 -27.28
CA ARG A 146 -11.53 47.85 -27.74
C ARG A 146 -10.21 47.46 -27.08
N GLU A 147 -9.35 48.44 -26.83
CA GLU A 147 -8.06 48.28 -26.18
C GLU A 147 -8.22 47.91 -24.71
N GLU A 148 -9.13 48.57 -23.99
CA GLU A 148 -9.45 48.23 -22.60
C GLU A 148 -10.02 46.81 -22.47
N LEU A 149 -10.83 46.37 -23.43
CA LEU A 149 -11.36 45.00 -23.46
C LEU A 149 -10.26 43.96 -23.72
N GLN A 150 -9.31 44.26 -24.62
CA GLN A 150 -8.17 43.39 -24.88
C GLN A 150 -7.22 43.33 -23.68
N GLN A 151 -6.95 44.46 -23.05
CA GLN A 151 -6.14 44.53 -21.82
C GLN A 151 -6.81 43.78 -20.68
N ARG A 152 -8.13 43.91 -20.51
CA ARG A 152 -8.88 43.19 -19.49
C ARG A 152 -8.92 41.68 -19.76
N LEU A 153 -9.01 41.28 -21.03
CA LEU A 153 -8.90 39.87 -21.43
C LEU A 153 -7.50 39.32 -21.15
N GLN A 154 -6.45 40.04 -21.54
CA GLN A 154 -5.07 39.65 -21.28
C GLN A 154 -4.77 39.58 -19.78
N ALA A 155 -5.16 40.58 -19.00
CA ALA A 155 -5.03 40.59 -17.54
C ALA A 155 -5.78 39.41 -16.90
N LYS A 156 -6.99 39.09 -17.39
CA LYS A 156 -7.75 37.94 -16.89
C LYS A 156 -7.14 36.60 -17.32
N LEU A 157 -6.55 36.51 -18.51
CA LEU A 157 -5.80 35.33 -18.94
C LEU A 157 -4.52 35.15 -18.13
N GLU A 158 -3.83 36.23 -17.77
CA GLU A 158 -2.66 36.22 -16.89
C GLU A 158 -3.03 35.86 -15.46
N GLU A 159 -4.12 36.42 -14.93
CA GLU A 159 -4.67 36.04 -13.63
C GLU A 159 -5.01 34.54 -13.60
N MET A 160 -5.65 34.01 -14.66
CA MET A 160 -5.93 32.59 -14.79
C MET A 160 -4.67 31.73 -14.97
N ARG A 161 -3.61 32.25 -15.60
CA ARG A 161 -2.30 31.59 -15.71
C ARG A 161 -1.57 31.56 -14.35
N LYS A 162 -1.64 32.64 -13.58
CA LYS A 162 -1.12 32.75 -12.21
C LYS A 162 -1.90 31.85 -11.25
N ALA A 163 -3.22 31.84 -11.33
CA ALA A 163 -4.10 30.97 -10.52
C ALA A 163 -3.85 29.48 -10.80
N ARG A 164 -3.54 29.11 -12.06
CA ARG A 164 -3.13 27.75 -12.44
C ARG A 164 -1.64 27.46 -12.20
N LYS A 165 -0.87 28.42 -11.66
CA LYS A 165 0.59 28.32 -11.43
C LYS A 165 1.36 27.88 -12.68
N ALA A 166 0.91 28.30 -13.87
CA ALA A 166 1.50 27.86 -15.14
C ALA A 166 2.94 28.36 -15.30
N GLU A 167 3.25 29.57 -14.86
CA GLU A 167 4.62 30.12 -14.87
C GLU A 167 5.54 29.41 -13.88
N GLU A 168 5.05 29.08 -12.68
CA GLU A 168 5.81 28.32 -11.68
C GLU A 168 6.13 26.91 -12.20
N GLN A 169 5.20 26.28 -12.93
CA GLN A 169 5.43 25.00 -13.60
C GLN A 169 6.42 25.11 -14.77
N GLN A 170 6.36 26.19 -15.55
CA GLN A 170 7.30 26.44 -16.65
C GLN A 170 8.71 26.75 -16.14
N GLN A 171 8.86 27.52 -15.06
CA GLN A 171 10.14 27.78 -14.40
C GLN A 171 10.72 26.48 -13.83
N LYS A 172 9.92 25.69 -13.11
CA LYS A 172 10.33 24.35 -12.64
C LYS A 172 10.74 23.41 -13.77
N ALA A 173 10.07 23.47 -14.92
CA ALA A 173 10.44 22.68 -16.10
C ALA A 173 11.76 23.17 -16.73
N ARG A 174 11.99 24.48 -16.78
CA ARG A 174 13.26 25.07 -17.24
C ARG A 174 14.41 24.72 -16.30
N ASP A 175 14.21 24.85 -14.99
CA ASP A 175 15.21 24.50 -13.98
C ASP A 175 15.53 23.00 -14.00
N ALA A 176 14.51 22.14 -14.18
CA ALA A 176 14.72 20.69 -14.34
C ALA A 176 15.48 20.34 -15.62
N LYS A 177 15.27 21.08 -16.72
CA LYS A 177 16.02 20.91 -17.97
C LYS A 177 17.47 21.36 -17.79
N GLN A 178 17.70 22.53 -17.19
CA GLN A 178 19.04 23.05 -16.90
C GLN A 178 19.82 22.14 -15.95
N TRP A 179 19.16 21.57 -14.93
CA TRP A 179 19.77 20.59 -14.03
C TRP A 179 20.17 19.30 -14.77
N ARG A 180 19.29 18.79 -15.67
CA ARG A 180 19.60 17.62 -16.50
C ARG A 180 20.80 17.87 -17.40
N ASP A 181 20.84 19.00 -18.10
CA ASP A 181 21.93 19.35 -19.01
C ASP A 181 23.25 19.51 -18.24
N LYS A 182 23.22 20.15 -17.07
CA LYS A 182 24.38 20.31 -16.19
C LYS A 182 24.89 18.97 -15.64
N SER A 183 23.98 18.05 -15.26
CA SER A 183 24.34 16.68 -14.86
C SER A 183 24.92 15.85 -16.01
N LEU A 184 24.36 15.95 -17.22
CA LEU A 184 24.89 15.29 -18.41
C LEU A 184 26.28 15.82 -18.76
N GLN A 185 26.49 17.13 -18.63
CA GLN A 185 27.78 17.76 -18.87
C GLN A 185 28.81 17.37 -17.81
N GLU A 186 28.43 17.29 -16.54
CA GLU A 186 29.30 16.79 -15.46
C GLU A 186 29.64 15.30 -15.65
N GLY A 187 28.68 14.48 -16.06
CA GLY A 187 28.90 13.08 -16.44
C GLY A 187 29.88 12.95 -17.61
N ARG A 188 29.71 13.77 -18.66
CA ARG A 188 30.66 13.86 -19.78
C ARG A 188 32.05 14.31 -19.33
N ARG A 189 32.16 15.28 -18.42
CA ARG A 189 33.44 15.73 -17.84
C ARG A 189 34.11 14.64 -16.99
N LYS A 190 33.34 13.85 -16.24
CA LYS A 190 33.84 12.71 -15.46
C LYS A 190 34.34 11.58 -16.36
N VAL A 191 33.61 11.25 -17.44
CA VAL A 191 34.05 10.26 -18.43
C VAL A 191 35.27 10.77 -19.21
N ALA A 192 35.32 12.05 -19.59
CA ALA A 192 36.48 12.66 -20.22
C ALA A 192 37.71 12.68 -19.29
N ARG A 193 37.54 12.99 -18.00
CA ARG A 193 38.62 12.90 -17.00
C ARG A 193 39.07 11.45 -16.76
N GLY A 194 38.15 10.49 -16.75
CA GLY A 194 38.46 9.07 -16.64
C GLY A 194 39.15 8.50 -17.90
N ALA A 195 38.84 9.05 -19.08
CA ALA A 195 39.54 8.71 -20.32
C ALA A 195 40.96 9.31 -20.38
N LEU A 196 41.18 10.46 -19.73
CA LEU A 196 42.51 11.09 -19.63
C LEU A 196 43.45 10.40 -18.61
N HIS A 197 42.91 9.63 -17.67
CA HIS A 197 43.67 8.95 -16.60
C HIS A 197 43.86 7.44 -16.85
N GLN A 198 43.75 6.94 -18.09
CA GLN A 198 44.24 5.61 -18.42
C GLN A 198 45.71 5.68 -18.81
N PRO A 199 46.67 5.24 -17.96
CA PRO A 199 48.02 4.99 -18.44
C PRO A 199 47.98 3.78 -19.38
N LYS A 200 48.55 3.92 -20.58
CA LYS A 200 48.85 2.78 -21.45
C LYS A 200 49.87 1.89 -20.73
N ALA A 201 49.41 0.80 -20.12
CA ALA A 201 50.28 -0.25 -19.60
C ALA A 201 50.33 -1.41 -20.60
N ALA A 202 51.42 -1.46 -21.37
CA ALA A 202 51.93 -2.68 -21.96
C ALA A 202 52.80 -3.39 -20.91
N GLY A 203 52.69 -4.71 -20.79
CA GLY A 203 53.73 -5.55 -20.20
C GLY A 203 53.37 -6.35 -18.94
N SER A 204 53.20 -7.66 -19.15
CA SER A 204 53.82 -8.76 -18.37
C SER A 204 53.53 -9.00 -16.87
N LYS A 205 52.78 -10.10 -16.67
CA LYS A 205 52.95 -11.24 -15.72
C LYS A 205 52.76 -11.06 -14.19
N PRO A 206 52.40 -12.18 -13.47
CA PRO A 206 51.79 -12.15 -12.14
C PRO A 206 52.67 -12.76 -11.02
N SER A 207 52.53 -12.29 -9.76
CA SER A 207 52.76 -13.10 -8.54
C SER A 207 52.48 -12.34 -7.22
N LEU A 208 51.84 -13.07 -6.30
CA LEU A 208 52.00 -13.12 -4.83
C LEU A 208 51.58 -11.97 -3.89
N ALA A 209 50.58 -12.33 -3.05
CA ALA A 209 50.54 -12.31 -1.57
C ALA A 209 50.44 -11.00 -0.75
N ALA A 210 49.57 -11.08 0.27
CA ALA A 210 49.42 -10.26 1.48
C ALA A 210 49.00 -8.79 1.25
N GLY A 211 48.10 -8.15 2.00
CA GLY A 211 47.62 -8.32 3.36
C GLY A 211 47.43 -6.90 3.94
N ALA A 212 46.46 -6.72 4.84
CA ALA A 212 46.22 -5.55 5.69
C ALA A 212 45.36 -4.36 5.18
N ALA A 213 44.24 -4.16 5.88
CA ALA A 213 43.56 -2.89 6.16
C ALA A 213 44.47 -1.97 7.05
N PRO A 214 44.13 -0.72 7.47
CA PRO A 214 42.79 -0.13 7.64
C PRO A 214 42.64 1.40 7.41
N GLY A 215 41.38 1.87 7.49
CA GLY A 215 41.01 3.11 8.19
C GLY A 215 40.95 4.42 7.38
N GLY A 216 39.85 5.17 7.54
CA GLY A 216 39.90 6.64 7.39
C GLY A 216 38.80 7.34 6.59
N ALA A 217 37.65 7.54 7.24
CA ALA A 217 36.99 8.83 7.38
C ALA A 217 36.23 9.52 6.20
N GLN A 218 35.07 10.05 6.62
CA GLN A 218 34.36 11.25 6.16
C GLN A 218 33.19 11.13 5.16
N GLN A 219 32.00 11.09 5.78
CA GLN A 219 30.77 11.79 5.41
C GLN A 219 31.01 13.23 4.89
N PRO A 220 30.08 13.77 4.08
CA PRO A 220 29.21 14.79 4.68
C PRO A 220 27.71 14.63 4.38
N GLN A 221 26.95 15.30 5.23
CA GLN A 221 25.51 15.22 5.43
C GLN A 221 24.70 16.15 4.49
N LYS A 222 23.45 15.72 4.29
CA LYS A 222 22.16 16.48 4.24
C LYS A 222 21.94 17.64 3.26
N GLY A 223 20.86 17.46 2.49
CA GLY A 223 19.91 18.51 2.10
C GLY A 223 18.52 17.89 1.89
N GLN A 224 17.57 18.22 2.77
CA GLN A 224 16.17 17.77 2.72
C GLN A 224 15.32 18.74 1.89
N ALA A 225 14.40 18.22 1.06
CA ALA A 225 13.14 18.90 0.75
C ALA A 225 12.06 17.86 0.36
N GLN A 226 11.04 17.76 1.22
CA GLN A 226 9.71 17.23 0.93
C GLN A 226 9.00 18.24 0.01
N GLY A 227 8.06 17.95 -0.90
CA GLY A 227 7.33 16.78 -1.33
C GLY A 227 6.15 17.27 -2.20
N GLN A 228 5.59 16.44 -3.08
CA GLN A 228 4.15 16.26 -3.31
C GLN A 228 3.84 15.60 -4.68
N GLN A 229 3.08 14.51 -4.57
CA GLN A 229 1.95 14.10 -5.42
C GLN A 229 2.23 13.83 -6.92
N GLY A 230 2.42 12.56 -7.23
CA GLY A 230 2.27 11.99 -8.57
C GLY A 230 1.20 10.90 -8.55
N GLN A 231 0.11 11.16 -9.26
CA GLN A 231 -1.03 10.28 -9.47
C GLN A 231 -0.62 8.94 -10.09
N GLN A 232 -1.25 7.87 -9.62
CA GLN A 232 -1.20 6.55 -10.22
C GLN A 232 -2.12 6.53 -11.45
N GLN A 233 -1.54 6.44 -12.65
CA GLN A 233 -2.27 5.90 -13.80
C GLN A 233 -1.99 4.41 -13.89
N GLN A 234 -3.07 3.63 -13.80
CA GLN A 234 -3.09 2.20 -14.05
C GLN A 234 -2.88 1.96 -15.54
N GLY A 235 -1.64 1.61 -15.93
CA GLY A 235 -1.37 0.90 -17.16
C GLY A 235 -1.47 -0.60 -16.89
N GLN A 236 -2.54 -1.22 -17.35
CA GLN A 236 -2.62 -2.69 -17.42
C GLN A 236 -1.57 -3.18 -18.41
N GLN A 237 -0.54 -3.85 -17.92
CA GLN A 237 0.29 -4.73 -18.73
C GLN A 237 0.34 -6.10 -18.05
N GLN A 238 -0.40 -7.04 -18.64
CA GLN A 238 -0.34 -8.45 -18.33
C GLN A 238 1.08 -8.96 -18.60
N GLN A 239 1.80 -9.32 -17.53
CA GLN A 239 2.99 -10.16 -17.63
C GLN A 239 2.70 -11.50 -16.94
N GLN A 240 2.50 -12.52 -17.79
CA GLN A 240 2.51 -13.92 -17.40
C GLN A 240 3.91 -14.28 -16.91
N GLY A 241 4.10 -14.29 -15.59
CA GLY A 241 5.32 -14.70 -14.92
C GLY A 241 5.17 -16.10 -14.32
N GLY A 242 5.59 -17.12 -15.05
CA GLY A 242 5.67 -18.49 -14.55
C GLY A 242 6.67 -18.65 -13.41
N GLY A 243 6.16 -18.89 -12.20
CA GLY A 243 6.93 -19.30 -11.03
C GLY A 243 7.03 -20.83 -10.95
N LYS A 244 8.24 -21.36 -11.17
CA LYS A 244 8.60 -22.77 -10.98
C LYS A 244 8.50 -23.14 -9.49
N GLY A 245 7.66 -24.13 -9.19
CA GLY A 245 7.36 -24.62 -7.84
C GLY A 245 8.53 -25.30 -7.09
N GLY A 246 8.48 -25.10 -5.77
CA GLY A 246 9.06 -26.00 -4.78
C GLY A 246 8.00 -27.05 -4.40
N LYS A 247 8.41 -28.32 -4.41
CA LYS A 247 7.58 -29.48 -4.07
C LYS A 247 7.35 -29.45 -2.55
N ARG A 248 6.17 -29.05 -2.12
CA ARG A 248 5.62 -29.40 -0.81
C ARG A 248 4.31 -30.14 -1.09
N GLN A 249 4.27 -31.42 -0.75
CA GLN A 249 3.02 -32.15 -0.61
C GLN A 249 2.28 -31.44 0.52
N ARG A 250 1.22 -30.71 0.18
CA ARG A 250 0.29 -30.12 1.13
C ARG A 250 -1.06 -30.70 0.75
N GLU A 251 -1.62 -31.47 1.66
CA GLU A 251 -2.99 -31.96 1.59
C GLU A 251 -3.92 -30.77 1.40
N GLU A 252 -4.82 -30.90 0.43
CA GLU A 252 -5.66 -29.82 -0.06
C GLU A 252 -6.87 -29.61 0.85
N GLU A 253 -6.76 -28.69 1.80
CA GLU A 253 -7.93 -28.04 2.38
C GLU A 253 -8.16 -26.67 1.75
N GLY A 254 -9.21 -26.58 0.92
CA GLY A 254 -10.21 -25.50 0.87
C GLY A 254 -9.79 -24.04 0.69
N GLY A 255 -8.56 -23.73 0.31
CA GLY A 255 -8.10 -22.36 0.10
C GLY A 255 -8.49 -21.78 -1.26
N LEU A 256 -9.62 -21.07 -1.33
CA LEU A 256 -10.02 -20.28 -2.51
C LEU A 256 -8.92 -19.27 -2.88
N THR A 257 -8.20 -19.55 -3.96
CA THR A 257 -7.21 -18.64 -4.55
C THR A 257 -7.83 -17.89 -5.72
N PHE A 258 -7.67 -16.57 -5.74
CA PHE A 258 -8.21 -15.67 -6.76
C PHE A 258 -7.50 -15.89 -8.10
N ASN A 259 -7.94 -16.89 -8.88
CA ASN A 259 -7.79 -17.13 -10.34
C ASN A 259 -8.06 -18.61 -10.72
N LYS A 260 -8.97 -19.32 -10.01
CA LYS A 260 -9.32 -20.70 -10.34
C LYS A 260 -10.84 -20.90 -10.28
N LEU A 261 -11.56 -20.27 -11.19
CA LEU A 261 -12.98 -20.48 -11.41
C LEU A 261 -13.10 -21.52 -12.54
N ASP A 262 -13.33 -22.79 -12.19
CA ASP A 262 -13.56 -23.88 -13.14
C ASP A 262 -15.08 -24.05 -13.35
N PHE A 263 -15.56 -23.73 -14.55
CA PHE A 263 -16.97 -23.89 -14.97
C PHE A 263 -17.15 -25.17 -15.79
N GLY A 264 -17.00 -26.35 -15.18
CA GLY A 264 -17.26 -27.62 -15.88
C GLY A 264 -17.42 -28.79 -14.92
N THR A 265 -18.47 -29.59 -15.14
CA THR A 265 -18.89 -30.77 -14.35
C THR A 265 -18.03 -32.01 -14.60
N GLU A 266 -16.75 -31.84 -14.93
CA GLU A 266 -15.78 -32.92 -15.18
C GLU A 266 -14.44 -32.47 -14.59
N PRO A 267 -13.77 -33.27 -13.73
CA PRO A 267 -12.45 -32.94 -13.23
C PRO A 267 -11.47 -33.04 -14.38
N ARG A 268 -11.31 -31.94 -15.12
CA ARG A 268 -10.35 -31.83 -16.22
C ARG A 268 -8.96 -32.06 -15.63
N HIS A 269 -8.47 -33.30 -15.68
CA HIS A 269 -7.09 -33.62 -15.35
C HIS A 269 -6.20 -32.83 -16.30
N GLN A 270 -5.82 -31.62 -15.87
CA GLN A 270 -4.83 -30.80 -16.54
C GLN A 270 -3.53 -31.60 -16.45
N LYS A 271 -3.24 -32.42 -17.48
CA LYS A 271 -2.00 -33.20 -17.58
C LYS A 271 -0.87 -32.25 -17.22
N LYS A 272 -0.18 -32.51 -16.11
CA LYS A 272 0.91 -31.66 -15.63
C LYS A 272 1.93 -31.57 -16.76
N ARG A 273 2.02 -30.39 -17.39
CA ARG A 273 2.99 -30.18 -18.47
C ARG A 273 4.38 -30.41 -17.89
N GLN A 274 5.13 -31.31 -18.50
CA GLN A 274 6.49 -31.59 -18.06
C GLN A 274 7.30 -30.29 -18.07
N ARG A 275 8.08 -30.07 -17.00
CA ARG A 275 8.87 -28.84 -16.87
C ARG A 275 9.92 -28.85 -17.98
N LYS A 276 9.96 -27.78 -18.77
CA LYS A 276 11.03 -27.58 -19.75
C LYS A 276 12.40 -27.63 -19.04
N GLN A 277 13.36 -28.28 -19.69
CA GLN A 277 14.76 -28.35 -19.27
C GLN A 277 15.32 -26.93 -19.00
N SER A 278 16.25 -26.83 -18.06
CA SER A 278 16.89 -25.55 -17.78
C SER A 278 17.77 -25.14 -18.97
N LYS A 279 18.00 -23.83 -19.16
CA LYS A 279 18.89 -23.35 -20.23
C LYS A 279 20.34 -23.82 -20.04
N GLN A 280 20.73 -24.17 -18.82
CA GLN A 280 22.03 -24.80 -18.53
C GLN A 280 22.06 -26.24 -19.04
N GLN A 281 21.01 -27.02 -18.76
CA GLN A 281 20.86 -28.39 -19.28
C GLN A 281 20.80 -28.41 -20.81
N LEU A 282 20.09 -27.46 -21.42
CA LEU A 282 20.06 -27.33 -22.88
C LEU A 282 21.44 -26.99 -23.45
N LEU A 283 22.24 -26.20 -22.73
CA LEU A 283 23.59 -25.84 -23.17
C LEU A 283 24.53 -27.03 -23.11
N GLU A 284 24.43 -27.82 -22.04
CA GLU A 284 25.18 -29.07 -21.88
C GLU A 284 24.78 -30.08 -22.96
N ALA A 285 23.48 -30.28 -23.18
CA ALA A 285 22.97 -31.14 -24.25
C ALA A 285 23.40 -30.66 -25.64
N ALA A 286 23.38 -29.35 -25.90
CA ALA A 286 23.85 -28.77 -27.16
C ALA A 286 25.37 -29.00 -27.37
N GLN A 287 26.18 -28.86 -26.32
CA GLN A 287 27.61 -29.12 -26.39
C GLN A 287 27.90 -30.60 -26.58
N ALA A 288 27.19 -31.49 -25.90
CA ALA A 288 27.31 -32.94 -26.06
C ALA A 288 26.89 -33.41 -27.45
N LYS A 289 25.79 -32.85 -28.00
CA LYS A 289 25.40 -33.08 -29.40
C LYS A 289 26.48 -32.59 -30.37
N GLN A 290 27.09 -31.44 -30.11
CA GLN A 290 28.15 -30.91 -30.96
C GLN A 290 29.42 -31.79 -30.93
N SER A 291 29.81 -32.32 -29.77
CA SER A 291 30.95 -33.24 -29.66
C SER A 291 30.65 -34.60 -30.29
N ALA A 292 29.48 -35.18 -30.02
CA ALA A 292 29.05 -36.43 -30.65
C ALA A 292 28.98 -36.30 -32.18
N ALA A 293 28.52 -35.15 -32.68
CA ALA A 293 28.52 -34.87 -34.11
C ALA A 293 29.93 -34.75 -34.71
N ALA A 294 30.90 -34.22 -33.97
CA ALA A 294 32.28 -34.16 -34.43
C ALA A 294 32.93 -35.56 -34.49
N GLU A 295 32.60 -36.45 -33.56
CA GLU A 295 33.08 -37.85 -33.55
C GLU A 295 32.48 -38.66 -34.70
N LEU A 296 31.18 -38.51 -34.97
CA LEU A 296 30.47 -39.23 -36.04
C LEU A 296 30.80 -38.70 -37.44
N ALA A 297 31.29 -37.46 -37.58
CA ALA A 297 31.57 -36.86 -38.88
C ALA A 297 32.68 -37.58 -39.70
N GLY A 298 33.51 -38.40 -39.04
CA GLY A 298 34.58 -39.16 -39.69
C GLY A 298 34.10 -40.37 -40.51
N SER A 299 32.94 -40.95 -40.17
CA SER A 299 32.39 -42.14 -40.84
C SER A 299 31.30 -41.76 -41.86
N ALA A 300 31.20 -42.51 -42.97
CA ALA A 300 30.14 -42.34 -43.96
C ALA A 300 28.75 -42.56 -43.35
N ASP A 301 28.62 -43.57 -42.48
CA ASP A 301 27.38 -43.86 -41.75
C ASP A 301 27.03 -42.76 -40.74
N GLY A 302 28.05 -42.18 -40.11
CA GLY A 302 27.89 -41.06 -39.18
C GLY A 302 27.39 -39.79 -39.88
N LYS A 303 27.87 -39.49 -41.10
CA LYS A 303 27.33 -38.39 -41.92
C LYS A 303 25.85 -38.61 -42.27
N ALA A 304 25.44 -39.85 -42.57
CA ALA A 304 24.03 -40.17 -42.83
C ALA A 304 23.17 -40.01 -41.56
N GLN A 305 23.68 -40.38 -40.38
CA GLN A 305 23.00 -40.15 -39.10
C GLN A 305 22.86 -38.65 -38.79
N LEU A 306 23.92 -37.85 -38.98
CA LEU A 306 23.87 -36.40 -38.80
C LEU A 306 22.87 -35.73 -39.74
N ALA A 307 22.79 -36.19 -41.00
CA ALA A 307 21.77 -35.74 -41.93
C ALA A 307 20.36 -36.06 -41.39
N LYS A 308 20.10 -37.29 -40.94
CA LYS A 308 18.80 -37.67 -40.36
C LYS A 308 18.43 -36.81 -39.15
N GLU A 309 19.37 -36.55 -38.25
CA GLU A 309 19.15 -35.67 -37.10
C GLU A 309 18.88 -34.21 -37.51
N ALA A 310 19.63 -33.69 -38.48
CA ALA A 310 19.45 -32.35 -39.00
C ALA A 310 18.08 -32.18 -39.69
N TRP A 311 17.66 -33.15 -40.49
CA TRP A 311 16.34 -33.20 -41.11
C TRP A 311 15.24 -33.32 -40.05
N GLY A 312 15.42 -34.16 -39.03
CA GLY A 312 14.50 -34.26 -37.90
C GLY A 312 14.32 -32.93 -37.16
N ALA A 313 15.42 -32.21 -36.91
CA ALA A 313 15.38 -30.88 -36.31
C ALA A 313 14.71 -29.83 -37.21
N ALA A 314 14.93 -29.90 -38.54
CA ALA A 314 14.25 -29.03 -39.50
C ALA A 314 12.74 -29.28 -39.52
N LEU A 315 12.31 -30.55 -39.51
CA LEU A 315 10.90 -30.94 -39.43
C LEU A 315 10.25 -30.47 -38.11
N GLN A 316 10.93 -30.59 -36.97
CA GLN A 316 10.44 -30.05 -35.70
C GLN A 316 10.27 -28.53 -35.74
N ARG A 317 11.22 -27.81 -36.33
CA ARG A 317 11.08 -26.35 -36.52
C ARG A 317 9.92 -26.01 -37.45
N ALA A 318 9.74 -26.75 -38.55
CA ALA A 318 8.63 -26.57 -39.50
C ALA A 318 7.27 -26.86 -38.85
N LYS A 319 7.21 -27.86 -37.96
CA LYS A 319 6.05 -28.17 -37.11
C LYS A 319 5.72 -27.06 -36.10
N GLY A 320 6.63 -26.12 -35.87
CA GLY A 320 6.49 -25.01 -34.94
C GLY A 320 7.12 -25.24 -33.56
N ASP A 321 7.86 -26.32 -33.37
CA ASP A 321 8.57 -26.59 -32.13
C ASP A 321 9.82 -25.70 -32.01
N LYS A 322 10.00 -25.06 -30.84
CA LYS A 322 11.13 -24.17 -30.56
C LYS A 322 12.39 -24.97 -30.20
N VAL A 323 13.13 -25.38 -31.22
CA VAL A 323 14.40 -26.10 -31.10
C VAL A 323 15.52 -25.15 -30.61
N LEU A 324 16.09 -25.42 -29.44
CA LEU A 324 17.08 -24.58 -28.74
C LEU A 324 18.44 -25.29 -28.62
N ASP A 325 19.05 -25.63 -29.76
CA ASP A 325 20.27 -26.44 -29.81
C ASP A 325 21.58 -25.62 -29.99
N ASP A 326 21.51 -24.29 -30.15
CA ASP A 326 22.71 -23.47 -30.41
C ASP A 326 23.46 -23.09 -29.11
N PRO A 327 24.71 -23.59 -28.88
CA PRO A 327 25.42 -23.34 -27.63
C PRO A 327 25.79 -21.86 -27.44
N ARG A 328 26.09 -21.14 -28.53
CA ARG A 328 26.42 -19.70 -28.49
C ARG A 328 25.22 -18.85 -28.04
N LEU A 329 24.02 -19.15 -28.53
CA LEU A 329 22.80 -18.43 -28.17
C LEU A 329 22.38 -18.72 -26.73
N LEU A 330 22.51 -19.98 -26.29
CA LEU A 330 22.25 -20.37 -24.91
C LEU A 330 23.19 -19.66 -23.93
N LYS A 331 24.50 -19.58 -24.22
CA LYS A 331 25.48 -18.79 -23.44
C LYS A 331 25.06 -17.31 -23.36
N ARG A 332 24.64 -16.70 -24.47
CA ARG A 332 24.16 -15.31 -24.49
C ARG A 332 22.89 -15.14 -23.67
N SER A 333 21.95 -16.08 -23.73
CA SER A 333 20.71 -16.04 -22.95
C SER A 333 20.99 -16.11 -21.45
N LEU A 334 21.86 -17.03 -21.01
CA LEU A 334 22.27 -17.15 -19.62
C LEU A 334 22.94 -15.86 -19.10
N LYS A 335 23.83 -15.25 -19.90
CA LYS A 335 24.45 -13.96 -19.55
C LYS A 335 23.41 -12.85 -19.40
N LYS A 336 22.40 -12.78 -20.28
CA LYS A 336 21.30 -11.79 -20.17
C LYS A 336 20.48 -12.03 -18.90
N GLU A 337 20.15 -13.28 -18.58
CA GLU A 337 19.42 -13.63 -17.36
C GLU A 337 20.21 -13.30 -16.09
N ALA A 338 21.50 -13.59 -16.06
CA ALA A 338 22.37 -13.24 -14.94
C ALA A 338 22.41 -11.73 -14.71
N LYS A 339 22.58 -10.92 -15.77
CA LYS A 339 22.53 -9.45 -15.70
C LYS A 339 21.19 -8.94 -15.19
N LEU A 340 20.08 -9.52 -15.68
CA LEU A 340 18.74 -9.13 -15.23
C LEU A 340 18.55 -9.46 -13.74
N LYS A 341 18.98 -10.65 -13.29
CA LYS A 341 18.92 -11.05 -11.88
C LYS A 341 19.77 -10.14 -11.00
N ALA A 342 20.97 -9.77 -11.44
CA ALA A 342 21.82 -8.83 -10.71
C ALA A 342 21.14 -7.45 -10.55
N LYS A 343 20.58 -6.89 -11.63
CA LYS A 343 19.82 -5.63 -11.55
C LYS A 343 18.62 -5.74 -10.60
N LYS A 344 17.86 -6.82 -10.69
CA LYS A 344 16.71 -7.07 -9.79
C LYS A 344 17.15 -7.20 -8.33
N ALA A 345 18.28 -7.88 -8.08
CA ALA A 345 18.84 -8.01 -6.75
C ALA A 345 19.29 -6.66 -6.18
N GLN A 346 19.97 -5.82 -6.98
CA GLN A 346 20.35 -4.46 -6.57
C GLN A 346 19.13 -3.61 -6.20
N VAL A 347 18.10 -3.58 -7.06
CA VAL A 347 16.85 -2.85 -6.79
C VAL A 347 16.16 -3.37 -5.53
N TRP A 348 16.18 -4.68 -5.29
CA TRP A 348 15.62 -5.25 -4.07
C TRP A 348 16.39 -4.80 -2.82
N GLN A 349 17.72 -4.80 -2.88
CA GLN A 349 18.56 -4.33 -1.78
C GLN A 349 18.35 -2.83 -1.50
N GLU A 350 18.22 -2.01 -2.55
CA GLU A 350 17.88 -0.58 -2.41
C GLU A 350 16.54 -0.38 -1.71
N ARG A 351 15.52 -1.18 -2.05
CA ARG A 351 14.21 -1.14 -1.38
C ARG A 351 14.32 -1.49 0.11
N LEU A 352 15.08 -2.53 0.44
CA LEU A 352 15.29 -2.92 1.85
C LEU A 352 16.04 -1.83 2.63
N LYS A 353 17.06 -1.22 2.03
CA LYS A 353 17.79 -0.09 2.64
C LYS A 353 16.88 1.11 2.87
N ALA A 354 16.13 1.52 1.85
CA ALA A 354 15.18 2.63 1.97
C ALA A 354 14.11 2.36 3.05
N GLN A 355 13.62 1.11 3.15
CA GLN A 355 12.70 0.72 4.21
C GLN A 355 13.34 0.84 5.59
N SER A 356 14.58 0.36 5.75
CA SER A 356 15.34 0.46 7.01
C SER A 356 15.59 1.92 7.39
N GLU A 357 16.04 2.76 6.45
CA GLU A 357 16.26 4.19 6.66
C GLU A 357 14.98 4.91 7.07
N GLN A 358 13.84 4.59 6.45
CA GLN A 358 12.54 5.16 6.85
C GLN A 358 12.15 4.74 8.28
N GLN A 359 12.41 3.49 8.66
CA GLN A 359 12.18 3.03 10.03
C GLN A 359 13.10 3.75 11.02
N GLN A 360 14.40 3.84 10.72
CA GLN A 360 15.39 4.54 11.54
C GLN A 360 15.07 6.03 11.65
N ALA A 361 14.69 6.71 10.57
CA ALA A 361 14.32 8.12 10.59
C ALA A 361 13.09 8.39 11.48
N LYS A 362 12.10 7.49 11.46
CA LYS A 362 10.94 7.57 12.38
C LYS A 362 11.37 7.36 13.83
N GLN A 363 12.24 6.39 14.09
CA GLN A 363 12.78 6.14 15.43
C GLN A 363 13.63 7.32 15.93
N GLN A 364 14.46 7.90 15.08
CA GLN A 364 15.28 9.07 15.38
C GLN A 364 14.42 10.29 15.72
N LYS A 365 13.41 10.60 14.89
CA LYS A 365 12.44 11.67 15.21
C LYS A 365 11.76 11.45 16.56
N ARG A 366 11.45 10.21 16.93
CA ARG A 366 10.89 9.89 18.25
C ARG A 366 11.91 10.15 19.37
N ARG A 367 13.18 9.77 19.18
CA ARG A 367 14.27 10.06 20.13
C ARG A 367 14.47 11.56 20.30
N ASP A 368 14.59 12.30 19.20
CA ASP A 368 14.76 13.76 19.22
C ASP A 368 13.58 14.46 19.94
N ASN A 369 12.34 14.00 19.70
CA ASN A 369 11.15 14.51 20.40
C ASN A 369 11.13 14.16 21.91
N ILE A 370 11.71 13.03 22.31
CA ILE A 370 11.87 12.68 23.73
C ILE A 370 12.97 13.55 24.35
N ASP A 371 14.10 13.70 23.68
CA ASP A 371 15.24 14.48 24.15
C ASP A 371 14.89 15.96 24.29
N THR A 372 14.16 16.53 23.34
CA THR A 372 13.64 17.91 23.45
C THR A 372 12.71 18.08 24.65
N ARG A 373 11.84 17.11 24.95
CA ARG A 373 11.01 17.13 26.17
C ARG A 373 11.83 17.00 27.44
N ILE A 374 12.88 16.17 27.45
CA ILE A 374 13.78 16.02 28.60
C ILE A 374 14.54 17.33 28.83
N LYS A 375 15.12 17.91 27.78
CA LYS A 375 15.84 19.20 27.83
C LYS A 375 14.91 20.33 28.32
N ALA A 376 13.71 20.46 27.76
CA ALA A 376 12.75 21.46 28.22
C ALA A 376 12.40 21.33 29.72
N LYS A 377 12.29 20.09 30.24
CA LYS A 377 12.10 19.87 31.69
C LYS A 377 13.33 20.29 32.50
N GLN A 378 14.53 20.01 32.01
CA GLN A 378 15.79 20.44 32.65
C GLN A 378 15.93 21.96 32.63
N ASP A 379 15.65 22.61 31.51
CA ASP A 379 15.73 24.07 31.35
C ASP A 379 14.69 24.77 32.22
N LYS A 380 13.46 24.25 32.33
CA LYS A 380 12.47 24.76 33.29
C LYS A 380 12.95 24.65 34.74
N LYS A 381 13.70 23.58 35.09
CA LYS A 381 14.32 23.47 36.42
C LYS A 381 15.46 24.48 36.60
N LYS A 382 16.30 24.71 35.57
CA LYS A 382 17.36 25.72 35.59
C LYS A 382 16.79 27.13 35.72
N GLN A 383 15.84 27.51 34.88
CA GLN A 383 15.13 28.79 34.95
C GLN A 383 14.48 29.04 36.31
N LYS A 384 13.87 28.01 36.93
CA LYS A 384 13.35 28.15 38.31
C LYS A 384 14.45 28.44 39.32
N ARG A 385 15.63 27.81 39.20
CA ARG A 385 16.79 28.07 40.08
C ARG A 385 17.36 29.46 39.83
N GLU A 386 17.53 29.86 38.58
CA GLU A 386 18.01 31.18 38.17
C GLU A 386 17.03 32.28 38.61
N ASN A 387 15.73 32.12 38.37
CA ASN A 387 14.72 33.08 38.84
C ASN A 387 14.68 33.16 40.37
N LYS A 388 14.90 32.05 41.09
CA LYS A 388 15.02 32.09 42.55
C LYS A 388 16.29 32.82 43.01
N LEU A 389 17.38 32.68 42.26
CA LEU A 389 18.63 33.39 42.50
C LEU A 389 18.53 34.89 42.16
N LEU A 390 17.78 35.24 41.11
CA LEU A 390 17.60 36.61 40.61
C LEU A 390 16.43 37.37 41.27
N ARG A 391 15.54 36.69 41.99
CA ARG A 391 14.41 37.31 42.70
C ARG A 391 14.97 38.12 43.87
N ALA A 392 14.86 39.45 43.78
CA ALA A 392 15.19 40.35 44.88
C ALA A 392 14.36 39.96 46.12
N GLY A 393 15.05 39.62 47.20
CA GLY A 393 14.41 39.42 48.50
C GLY A 393 13.94 40.74 49.11
N PHE A 394 13.44 40.67 50.34
CA PHE A 394 12.95 41.81 51.12
C PHE A 394 13.98 42.95 51.29
N GLU A 395 15.28 42.68 51.14
CA GLU A 395 16.36 43.68 51.23
C GLU A 395 16.84 44.22 49.87
N GLY A 396 16.18 43.89 48.76
CA GLY A 396 16.63 44.25 47.42
C GLY A 396 17.75 43.34 46.87
N ARG A 397 18.15 43.61 45.63
CA ARG A 397 19.09 42.79 44.84
C ARG A 397 20.51 42.96 45.40
N LYS A 398 21.03 41.97 46.15
CA LYS A 398 22.43 42.01 46.67
C LYS A 398 23.42 42.01 45.50
N GLN A 399 23.90 43.19 45.13
CA GLN A 399 25.04 43.40 44.25
C GLN A 399 26.32 43.11 45.06
N GLY A 400 26.80 41.87 45.02
CA GLY A 400 28.11 41.53 45.56
C GLY A 400 28.13 40.24 46.38
N PHE A 401 29.18 39.45 46.14
CA PHE A 401 29.63 38.39 47.04
C PHE A 401 30.06 39.07 48.34
N ILE A 402 29.40 38.74 49.46
CA ILE A 402 29.80 39.25 50.77
C ILE A 402 31.17 38.63 51.07
N ASP A 403 32.24 39.41 50.89
CA ASP A 403 33.56 39.06 51.41
C ASP A 403 33.44 38.97 52.93
N THR A 404 33.31 37.74 53.43
CA THR A 404 33.44 37.47 54.86
C THR A 404 34.86 37.88 55.27
N PRO A 405 35.05 38.79 56.24
CA PRO A 405 36.39 39.18 56.66
C PRO A 405 37.14 37.94 57.16
N LYS A 406 38.29 37.68 56.54
CA LYS A 406 39.22 36.63 56.93
C LYS A 406 39.61 36.85 58.39
N ARG A 407 39.14 35.97 59.28
CA ARG A 407 39.47 35.94 60.71
C ARG A 407 40.99 36.05 60.86
N PRO A 408 41.53 37.08 61.54
CA PRO A 408 42.97 37.19 61.73
C PRO A 408 43.42 36.01 62.59
N ALA A 409 44.47 35.31 62.13
CA ALA A 409 45.14 34.30 62.92
C ALA A 409 45.73 34.99 64.15
N THR A 410 45.11 34.76 65.31
CA THR A 410 45.67 35.13 66.60
C THR A 410 46.95 34.31 66.79
N GLY A 411 48.10 34.96 66.59
CA GLY A 411 49.37 34.49 67.12
C GLY A 411 49.29 34.55 68.65
N GLY A 412 49.24 33.38 69.27
CA GLY A 412 49.56 33.22 70.68
C GLY A 412 51.05 32.95 70.79
N GLN A 413 51.71 33.81 71.57
CA GLN A 413 53.10 33.69 72.02
C GLN A 413 53.34 32.41 72.82
#